data_AF-A0AAN0JXI6-F1
#
_entry.id   AF-A0AAN0JXI6-F1
#
_cell.length_a   1.000
_cell.length_b   1.000
_cell.length_c   1.000
_cell.angle_alpha   90.00
_cell.angle_beta   90.00
_cell.angle_gamma   90.00
#
_symmetry.space_group_name_H-M   'P 1'
#
loop_
_entity.id
_entity.type
_entity.pdbx_description
1 polymer ?
#
loop_
_entity_poly.entity_id
_entity_poly.type
_entity_poly.pdbx_seq_one_letter_code
_entity_poly.pdbx_strand_id
1 'polypeptide(L)'
;MKIPLPDTVTGRYTHTVSSFVLDPNHVFLIIVGGVVKAEQKHVGGVMISIGTPVTDPNITIVVELVFNDGQWSVGPVLDSFNIPLLYELILKERRKELIGMNEYMTDKEKELQVINEFLRHDLQVSRINNQSLQEALLETQSLS
;
A
#
# COMPACT_ATOMS: atom_id res chain seq x y z
N MET A 1 13.65 6.37 -18.03
CA MET A 1 13.32 5.24 -17.14
C MET A 1 12.41 4.28 -17.89
N LYS A 2 12.67 2.97 -17.84
CA LYS A 2 11.88 1.95 -18.54
C LYS A 2 11.45 0.91 -17.52
N ILE A 3 10.15 0.70 -17.35
CA ILE A 3 9.60 -0.31 -16.45
C ILE A 3 9.53 -1.63 -17.24
N PRO A 4 10.15 -2.73 -16.78
CA PRO A 4 10.17 -4.00 -17.50
C PRO A 4 8.84 -4.74 -17.34
N LEU A 5 7.86 -4.40 -18.18
CA LEU A 5 6.58 -5.12 -18.25
C LEU A 5 6.75 -6.52 -18.86
N PRO A 6 5.90 -7.49 -18.50
CA PRO A 6 5.93 -8.83 -19.10
C PRO A 6 5.76 -8.83 -20.62
N ASP A 7 6.33 -9.82 -21.30
CA ASP A 7 6.21 -10.01 -22.75
C ASP A 7 4.75 -10.14 -23.20
N THR A 8 3.91 -10.71 -22.35
CA THR A 8 2.46 -10.80 -22.59
C THR A 8 1.80 -9.43 -22.70
N VAL A 9 2.43 -8.35 -22.23
CA VAL A 9 1.99 -6.97 -22.38
C VAL A 9 2.78 -6.26 -23.48
N THR A 10 4.11 -6.32 -23.43
CA THR A 10 4.99 -5.55 -24.34
C THR A 10 5.01 -6.07 -25.77
N GLY A 11 4.69 -7.35 -25.99
CA GLY A 11 4.65 -7.99 -27.30
C GLY A 11 3.34 -7.79 -28.08
N ARG A 12 2.40 -6.99 -27.56
CA ARG A 12 1.08 -6.77 -28.19
C ARG A 12 1.02 -5.49 -29.00
N TYR A 13 0.31 -5.56 -30.11
CA TYR A 13 -0.08 -4.44 -30.95
C TYR A 13 -1.58 -4.20 -30.83
N THR A 14 -2.05 -3.02 -31.27
CA THR A 14 -3.48 -2.70 -31.45
C THR A 14 -4.37 -3.08 -30.26
N HIS A 15 -3.90 -2.80 -29.04
CA HIS A 15 -4.61 -3.04 -27.79
C HIS A 15 -5.05 -1.71 -27.15
N THR A 16 -5.95 -1.78 -26.19
CA THR A 16 -6.35 -0.63 -25.38
C THR A 16 -5.65 -0.69 -24.03
N VAL A 17 -5.19 0.46 -23.53
CA VAL A 17 -4.64 0.61 -22.18
C VAL A 17 -5.46 1.64 -21.43
N SER A 18 -5.87 1.30 -20.22
CA SER A 18 -6.43 2.21 -19.23
C SER A 18 -5.65 2.09 -17.92
N SER A 19 -5.84 3.02 -17.00
CA SER A 19 -5.20 2.98 -15.68
C SER A 19 -6.11 3.52 -14.60
N PHE A 20 -5.94 3.02 -13.38
CA PHE A 20 -6.49 3.64 -12.18
C PHE A 20 -5.44 3.70 -11.07
N VAL A 21 -5.54 4.70 -10.21
CA VAL A 21 -4.62 4.94 -9.11
C VAL A 21 -5.30 4.48 -7.83
N LEU A 22 -4.67 3.57 -7.09
CA LEU A 22 -5.15 3.15 -5.78
C LEU A 22 -4.68 4.15 -4.70
N ASP A 23 -3.41 4.56 -4.77
CA ASP A 23 -2.78 5.59 -3.95
C ASP A 23 -1.47 6.08 -4.61
N PRO A 24 -0.70 7.03 -4.04
CA PRO A 24 0.51 7.56 -4.68
C PRO A 24 1.58 6.53 -5.06
N ASN A 25 1.60 5.37 -4.41
CA ASN A 25 2.59 4.34 -4.64
C ASN A 25 2.08 3.18 -5.50
N HIS A 26 0.76 3.09 -5.73
CA HIS A 26 0.13 1.94 -6.37
C HIS A 26 -0.76 2.38 -7.55
N VAL A 27 -0.34 2.04 -8.78
CA VAL A 27 -1.07 2.32 -10.03
C VAL A 27 -1.35 1.03 -10.77
N PHE A 28 -2.59 0.79 -11.14
CA PHE A 28 -2.98 -0.39 -11.92
C PHE A 28 -3.19 -0.03 -13.38
N LEU A 29 -2.55 -0.77 -14.28
CA LEU A 29 -2.80 -0.72 -15.72
C LEU A 29 -3.76 -1.83 -16.11
N ILE A 30 -4.74 -1.52 -16.95
CA ILE A 30 -5.68 -2.49 -17.54
C ILE A 30 -5.43 -2.50 -19.04
N ILE A 31 -4.98 -3.64 -19.56
CA ILE A 31 -4.70 -3.88 -20.97
C ILE A 31 -5.76 -4.82 -21.52
N VAL A 32 -6.43 -4.41 -22.61
CA VAL A 32 -7.52 -5.19 -23.21
C VAL A 32 -7.25 -5.43 -24.70
N GLY A 33 -7.42 -6.68 -25.11
CA GLY A 33 -7.29 -7.13 -26.48
C GLY A 33 -5.86 -7.09 -27.01
N GLY A 34 -5.76 -6.85 -28.31
CA GLY A 34 -4.51 -6.76 -29.04
C GLY A 34 -4.25 -7.91 -29.99
N VAL A 35 -3.13 -7.81 -30.69
CA VAL A 35 -2.62 -8.77 -31.65
C VAL A 35 -1.16 -9.09 -31.30
N VAL A 36 -0.75 -10.36 -31.32
CA VAL A 36 0.62 -10.77 -30.96
C VAL A 36 1.53 -10.99 -32.17
N LYS A 37 0.95 -11.19 -33.36
CA LYS A 37 1.68 -11.40 -34.60
C LYS A 37 0.90 -10.78 -35.75
N ALA A 38 1.60 -10.14 -36.67
CA ALA A 38 1.04 -9.70 -37.94
C ALA A 38 1.79 -10.41 -39.08
N GLU A 39 1.09 -11.25 -39.82
CA GLU A 39 1.63 -11.92 -41.00
C GLU A 39 1.06 -11.27 -42.26
N GLN A 40 1.89 -11.05 -43.27
CA GLN A 40 1.41 -10.65 -44.59
C GLN A 40 1.18 -11.89 -45.45
N LYS A 41 -0.01 -12.02 -46.04
CA LYS A 41 -0.34 -13.12 -46.97
C LYS A 41 -0.81 -12.57 -48.31
N HIS A 42 -0.37 -13.23 -49.37
CA HIS A 42 -0.87 -12.99 -50.73
C HIS A 42 -2.15 -13.81 -50.94
N VAL A 43 -3.28 -13.14 -51.14
CA VAL A 43 -4.57 -13.80 -51.44
C VAL A 43 -5.17 -13.12 -52.66
N GLY A 44 -5.30 -13.85 -53.77
CA GLY A 44 -5.90 -13.34 -55.01
C GLY A 44 -5.17 -12.14 -55.63
N GLY A 45 -3.85 -12.03 -55.45
CA GLY A 45 -3.05 -10.90 -55.96
C GLY A 45 -3.04 -9.65 -55.06
N VAL A 46 -3.72 -9.71 -53.89
CA VAL A 46 -3.74 -8.65 -52.88
C VAL A 46 -2.95 -9.09 -51.65
N MET A 47 -2.12 -8.20 -51.12
CA MET A 47 -1.46 -8.39 -49.83
C MET A 47 -2.41 -8.04 -48.70
N ILE A 48 -2.75 -9.03 -47.87
CA ILE A 48 -3.55 -8.84 -46.66
C ILE A 48 -2.69 -9.05 -45.42
N SER A 49 -2.87 -8.21 -44.41
CA SER A 49 -2.27 -8.39 -43.09
C SER A 49 -3.23 -9.19 -42.21
N ILE A 50 -2.82 -10.37 -41.77
CA ILE A 50 -3.57 -11.19 -40.83
C ILE A 50 -2.90 -11.09 -39.47
N GLY A 51 -3.62 -10.48 -38.53
CA GLY A 51 -3.21 -10.45 -37.13
C GLY A 51 -3.64 -11.72 -36.39
N THR A 52 -2.80 -12.27 -35.53
CA THR A 52 -3.21 -13.25 -34.52
C THR A 52 -3.76 -12.49 -33.31
N PRO A 53 -5.08 -12.45 -33.08
CA PRO A 53 -5.66 -11.75 -31.94
C PRO A 53 -5.25 -12.43 -30.63
N VAL A 54 -5.14 -11.64 -29.57
CA VAL A 54 -5.02 -12.17 -28.22
C VAL A 54 -6.35 -12.76 -27.79
N THR A 55 -6.31 -13.99 -27.30
CA THR A 55 -7.46 -14.71 -26.76
C THR A 55 -7.29 -14.98 -25.26
N ASP A 56 -8.31 -15.56 -24.63
CA ASP A 56 -8.22 -16.00 -23.25
C ASP A 56 -7.04 -16.96 -22.99
N PRO A 57 -6.46 -16.91 -21.78
CA PRO A 57 -6.80 -16.01 -20.67
C PRO A 57 -6.25 -14.59 -20.82
N ASN A 58 -5.44 -14.36 -21.85
CA ASN A 58 -4.63 -13.17 -21.98
C ASN A 58 -5.39 -11.95 -22.52
N ILE A 59 -6.64 -12.08 -22.96
CA ILE A 59 -7.39 -10.98 -23.59
C ILE A 59 -7.46 -9.75 -22.69
N THR A 60 -7.59 -9.92 -21.37
CA THR A 60 -7.44 -8.82 -20.40
C THR A 60 -6.27 -9.11 -19.47
N ILE A 61 -5.40 -8.13 -19.28
CA ILE A 61 -4.33 -8.18 -18.28
C ILE A 61 -4.44 -6.94 -17.39
N VAL A 62 -4.35 -7.15 -16.08
CA VAL A 62 -4.16 -6.09 -15.09
C VAL A 62 -2.73 -6.18 -14.55
N VAL A 63 -1.99 -5.07 -14.60
CA VAL A 63 -0.63 -4.98 -14.06
C VAL A 63 -0.61 -3.94 -12.97
N GLU A 64 -0.12 -4.29 -11.79
CA GLU A 64 0.21 -3.33 -10.76
C GLU A 64 1.61 -2.74 -11.00
N LEU A 65 1.70 -1.42 -10.94
CA LEU A 65 2.92 -0.66 -10.83
C LEU A 65 3.06 -0.18 -9.40
N VAL A 66 4.17 -0.54 -8.77
CA VAL A 66 4.47 -0.21 -7.38
C VAL A 66 5.67 0.72 -7.32
N PHE A 67 5.51 1.85 -6.65
CA PHE A 67 6.57 2.82 -6.40
C PHE A 67 7.13 2.63 -5.00
N ASN A 68 8.38 2.20 -4.92
CA ASN A 68 9.13 2.05 -3.68
C ASN A 68 10.52 2.68 -3.85
N ASP A 69 11.03 3.34 -2.82
CA ASP A 69 12.40 3.88 -2.78
C ASP A 69 12.79 4.75 -3.99
N GLY A 70 11.84 5.55 -4.51
CA GLY A 70 12.09 6.43 -5.65
C GLY A 70 12.00 5.76 -7.02
N GLN A 71 11.65 4.47 -7.09
CA GLN A 71 11.63 3.70 -8.33
C GLN A 71 10.32 2.92 -8.53
N TRP A 72 9.83 2.90 -9.77
CA TRP A 72 8.70 2.08 -10.18
C TRP A 72 9.15 0.66 -10.53
N SER A 73 8.42 -0.32 -10.03
CA SER A 73 8.57 -1.75 -10.32
C SER A 73 7.23 -2.36 -10.73
N VAL A 74 7.27 -3.57 -11.30
CA VAL A 74 6.08 -4.36 -11.62
C VAL A 74 5.72 -5.21 -10.41
N GLY A 75 4.49 -5.07 -9.94
CA GLY A 75 3.90 -5.91 -8.91
C GLY A 75 3.13 -7.10 -9.51
N PRO A 76 1.99 -7.49 -8.93
CA PRO A 76 1.06 -8.46 -9.48
C PRO A 76 0.68 -8.22 -10.94
N VAL A 77 0.61 -9.31 -11.69
CA VAL A 77 0.11 -9.36 -13.06
C VAL A 77 -1.01 -10.40 -13.10
N LEU A 78 -2.22 -9.96 -13.44
CA LEU A 78 -3.42 -10.78 -13.45
C LEU A 78 -3.97 -10.87 -14.87
N ASP A 79 -4.29 -12.07 -15.33
CA ASP A 79 -4.98 -12.31 -16.59
C ASP A 79 -6.51 -12.40 -16.40
N SER A 80 -7.27 -12.63 -17.48
CA SER A 80 -8.74 -12.74 -17.42
C SER A 80 -9.25 -13.70 -16.33
N PHE A 81 -8.50 -14.76 -16.04
CA PHE A 81 -8.91 -15.76 -15.03
C PHE A 81 -8.59 -15.31 -13.61
N ASN A 82 -7.52 -14.55 -13.43
CA ASN A 82 -7.05 -14.12 -12.11
C ASN A 82 -7.56 -12.73 -11.70
N ILE A 83 -8.11 -11.92 -12.62
CA ILE A 83 -8.69 -10.61 -12.32
C ILE A 83 -9.71 -10.63 -11.18
N PRO A 84 -10.60 -11.64 -11.03
CA PRO A 84 -11.50 -11.71 -9.87
C PRO A 84 -10.76 -11.70 -8.51
N LEU A 85 -9.49 -12.09 -8.46
CA LEU A 85 -8.66 -12.05 -7.24
C LEU A 85 -8.10 -10.66 -6.91
N LEU A 86 -8.26 -9.67 -7.80
CA LEU A 86 -7.74 -8.30 -7.61
C LEU A 86 -8.26 -7.68 -6.31
N TYR A 87 -9.56 -7.85 -6.01
CA TYR A 87 -10.15 -7.31 -4.80
C TYR A 87 -9.53 -7.94 -3.54
N GLU A 88 -9.33 -9.26 -3.55
CA GLU A 88 -8.71 -9.98 -2.43
C GLU A 88 -7.25 -9.56 -2.22
N LEU A 89 -6.50 -9.31 -3.30
CA LEU A 89 -5.13 -8.81 -3.23
C LEU A 89 -5.09 -7.41 -2.59
N ILE A 90 -5.94 -6.49 -3.05
CA ILE A 90 -6.04 -5.14 -2.49
C ILE A 90 -6.41 -5.19 -1.01
N LEU A 91 -7.42 -6.00 -0.65
CA LEU A 91 -7.84 -6.14 0.75
C LEU A 91 -6.75 -6.74 1.63
N LYS A 92 -6.01 -7.73 1.12
CA LYS A 92 -4.90 -8.36 1.85
C LYS A 92 -3.82 -7.34 2.18
N GLU A 93 -3.49 -6.45 1.24
CA GLU A 93 -2.45 -5.43 1.45
C GLU A 93 -2.92 -4.35 2.43
N ARG A 94 -4.13 -3.81 2.24
CA ARG A 94 -4.75 -2.86 3.18
C ARG A 94 -4.81 -3.41 4.60
N ARG A 95 -5.09 -4.71 4.77
CA ARG A 95 -5.09 -5.35 6.09
C ARG A 95 -3.73 -5.32 6.76
N LYS A 96 -2.63 -5.55 6.02
CA LYS A 96 -1.28 -5.48 6.59
C LYS A 96 -0.95 -4.07 7.06
N GLU A 97 -1.32 -3.05 6.28
CA GLU A 97 -1.14 -1.64 6.66
C GLU A 97 -1.89 -1.32 7.96
N LEU A 98 -3.16 -1.75 8.08
CA LEU A 98 -3.94 -1.54 9.30
C LEU A 98 -3.33 -2.25 10.52
N ILE A 99 -2.84 -3.48 10.35
CA ILE A 99 -2.20 -4.23 11.44
C ILE A 99 -0.94 -3.49 11.92
N GLY A 100 -0.06 -3.08 11.00
CA GLY A 100 1.16 -2.36 11.35
C GLY A 100 0.86 -1.02 12.04
N MET A 101 -0.16 -0.29 11.56
CA MET A 101 -0.58 0.96 12.21
C MET A 101 -1.15 0.72 13.61
N ASN A 102 -1.93 -0.35 13.80
CA ASN A 102 -2.48 -0.70 15.12
C ASN A 102 -1.38 -1.11 16.11
N GLU A 103 -0.38 -1.88 15.68
CA GLU A 103 0.79 -2.24 16.49
C GLU A 103 1.56 -0.98 16.94
N TYR A 104 1.86 -0.08 15.99
CA TYR A 104 2.53 1.19 16.30
C TYR A 104 1.74 2.04 17.31
N MET A 105 0.42 2.18 17.11
CA MET A 105 -0.45 2.92 18.02
C MET A 105 -0.47 2.28 19.42
N THR A 106 -0.55 0.96 19.50
CA THR A 106 -0.55 0.21 20.76
C THR A 106 0.75 0.44 21.54
N ASP A 107 1.90 0.44 20.87
CA ASP A 107 3.18 0.68 21.53
C ASP A 107 3.31 2.13 22.02
N LYS A 108 2.81 3.10 21.25
CA LYS A 108 2.72 4.50 21.69
C LYS A 108 1.80 4.68 22.89
N GLU A 109 0.67 3.98 22.94
CA GLU A 109 -0.24 3.99 24.10
C GLU A 109 0.44 3.44 25.36
N LYS A 110 1.20 2.35 25.26
CA LYS A 110 1.97 1.81 26.39
C LYS A 110 3.03 2.79 26.89
N GLU A 111 3.79 3.40 25.99
CA GLU A 111 4.78 4.44 26.35
C GLU A 111 4.11 5.60 27.11
N LEU A 112 2.96 6.07 26.63
CA LEU A 112 2.22 7.14 27.28
C LEU A 112 1.65 6.73 28.65
N GLN A 113 1.20 5.47 28.81
CA GLN A 113 0.74 4.96 30.10
C GLN A 113 1.86 4.98 31.14
N VAL A 114 3.05 4.49 30.78
CA VAL A 114 4.22 4.49 31.68
C VAL A 114 4.57 5.92 32.12
N ILE A 115 4.58 6.88 31.19
CA ILE A 115 4.84 8.28 31.50
C ILE A 115 3.75 8.86 32.42
N ASN A 116 2.47 8.55 32.15
CA ASN A 116 1.35 9.04 32.95
C ASN A 116 1.43 8.54 34.40
N GLU A 117 1.73 7.25 34.59
CA GLU A 117 1.89 6.64 35.92
C GLU A 117 3.06 7.26 36.69
N PHE A 118 4.20 7.44 36.02
CA PHE A 118 5.36 8.12 36.60
C PHE A 118 5.02 9.55 37.07
N LEU A 119 4.38 10.35 36.22
CA LEU A 119 3.98 11.72 36.57
C LEU A 119 2.97 11.77 37.71
N ARG A 120 2.02 10.81 37.77
CA ARG A 120 1.07 10.71 38.89
C ARG A 120 1.77 10.42 40.20
N HIS A 121 2.75 9.50 40.18
CA HIS A 121 3.55 9.17 41.35
C HIS A 121 4.34 10.40 41.85
N ASP A 122 5.07 11.08 40.96
CA ASP A 122 5.87 12.26 41.32
C ASP A 122 5.02 13.40 41.87
N LEU A 123 3.83 13.60 41.30
CA LEU A 123 2.87 14.58 41.77
C LEU A 123 2.33 14.22 43.16
N GLN A 124 2.09 12.94 43.44
CA GLN A 124 1.69 12.47 44.77
C GLN A 124 2.80 12.68 45.80
N VAL A 125 4.06 12.33 45.48
CA VAL A 125 5.21 12.58 46.36
C VAL A 125 5.36 14.06 46.65
N SER A 126 5.27 14.92 45.63
CA SER A 126 5.35 16.37 45.78
C SER A 126 4.22 16.94 46.65
N ARG A 127 3.00 16.39 46.55
CA ARG A 127 1.88 16.78 47.43
C ARG A 127 2.16 16.44 48.89
N ILE A 128 2.63 15.21 49.15
CA ILE A 128 2.94 14.75 50.51
C ILE A 128 4.04 15.64 51.12
N ASN A 129 5.13 15.87 50.38
CA ASN A 129 6.24 16.70 50.86
C ASN A 129 5.79 18.13 51.19
N ASN A 130 4.97 18.73 50.33
CA ASN A 130 4.43 20.08 50.58
C ASN A 130 3.52 20.11 51.81
N GLN A 131 2.70 19.09 52.02
CA GLN A 131 1.84 18.99 53.21
C GLN A 131 2.67 18.87 54.49
N SER A 132 3.67 17.97 54.52
CA SER A 132 4.55 17.82 55.67
C SER A 132 5.33 19.09 56.00
N LEU A 133 5.76 19.85 54.98
CA LEU A 133 6.39 21.16 55.18
C LEU A 133 5.42 22.18 55.79
N GLN A 134 4.16 22.21 55.35
CA GLN A 134 3.14 23.09 55.93
C GLN A 134 2.86 22.74 57.39
N GLU A 135 2.77 21.46 57.72
CA GLU A 135 2.56 20.98 59.10
C GLU A 135 3.72 21.38 60.02
N ALA A 136 4.98 21.17 59.59
CA ALA A 136 6.15 21.58 60.36
C ALA A 136 6.24 23.10 60.58
N LEU A 137 5.81 23.89 59.60
CA LEU A 137 5.76 25.36 59.71
C LEU A 137 4.73 25.81 60.76
N LEU A 138 3.58 25.13 60.84
CA LEU A 138 2.55 25.42 61.84
C LEU A 138 3.01 25.06 63.26
N GLU A 139 3.67 23.91 63.42
CA GLU A 139 4.22 23.49 64.72
C GLU A 139 5.26 24.48 65.25
N THR A 140 6.18 24.94 64.39
CA THR A 140 7.19 25.93 64.79
C THR A 140 6.59 27.28 65.18
N GLN A 141 5.50 27.72 64.54
CA GLN A 141 4.80 28.97 64.88
C GLN A 141 4.00 28.88 66.19
N SER A 142 3.56 27.69 66.59
CA SER A 142 2.83 27.48 67.85
C SER A 142 3.73 27.31 69.07
N LEU A 143 5.04 27.11 68.87
CA LEU A 143 6.06 27.01 69.92
C LEU A 143 6.74 28.36 70.24
N SER A 144 6.37 29.44 69.54
CA SER A 144 6.87 30.82 69.75
C SER A 144 5.85 31.65 70.52
#